data_AF-A0A0C2DF22-F1
#
_entry.id   AF-A0A0C2DF22-F1
#
_cell.length_a   1.000
_cell.length_b   1.000
_cell.length_c   1.000
_cell.angle_alpha   90.00
_cell.angle_beta   90.00
_cell.angle_gamma   90.00
#
_symmetry.space_group_name_H-M   'P 1'
#
loop_
_entity.id
_entity.type
_entity.pdbx_description
1 polymer ?
#
loop_
_entity_poly.entity_id
_entity_poly.type
_entity_poly.pdbx_seq_one_letter_code
_entity_poly.pdbx_strand_id
1 'polypeptide(L)'
;MPLTTAQQLAITISVLASRSFQLNAGDFFGMAQSTVSRVVASVSDWFHHNSERFVKWHDERSRNSGNSGESSIMQHRVFHDTGLPGIVGAIEGTHTHAIPKPGDAQYSYINRKVFASINMGAIVDDNYSFLWFSSRWPGRAHDSRVWQESQLYRPQRTSRLIATAICLRNAAITFRGPDPHDDEGIEIEWEDDIEEGPDPDLNSGRNVTNAIVENYFMQ
;
A
#
# COMPACT_ATOMS: atom_id res chain seq x y z
N MET A 1 -20.35 1.43 22.43
CA MET A 1 -20.48 0.15 21.71
C MET A 1 -19.14 -0.11 21.02
N PRO A 2 -18.55 -1.31 21.07
CA PRO A 2 -17.32 -1.60 20.35
C PRO A 2 -17.56 -1.54 18.84
N LEU A 3 -16.57 -1.05 18.08
CA LEU A 3 -16.64 -0.98 16.62
C LEU A 3 -16.49 -2.38 16.01
N THR A 4 -17.31 -2.70 15.03
CA THR A 4 -17.18 -3.94 14.27
C THR A 4 -15.90 -3.93 13.42
N THR A 5 -15.41 -5.10 13.01
CA THR A 5 -14.22 -5.20 12.14
C THR A 5 -14.43 -4.45 10.83
N ALA A 6 -15.64 -4.51 10.27
CA ALA A 6 -16.02 -3.76 9.08
C ALA A 6 -15.88 -2.25 9.26
N GLN A 7 -16.38 -1.72 10.38
CA GLN A 7 -16.24 -0.29 10.70
C GLN A 7 -14.77 0.10 10.88
N GLN A 8 -13.99 -0.72 11.58
CA GLN A 8 -12.56 -0.47 11.78
C GLN A 8 -11.78 -0.44 10.47
N LEU A 9 -12.08 -1.36 9.55
CA LEU A 9 -11.48 -1.40 8.23
C LEU A 9 -11.90 -0.19 7.38
N ALA A 10 -13.19 0.14 7.34
CA ALA A 10 -13.72 1.28 6.58
C ALA A 10 -13.11 2.61 7.05
N ILE A 11 -12.96 2.80 8.37
CA ILE A 11 -12.26 3.96 8.94
C ILE A 11 -10.81 3.99 8.45
N THR A 12 -10.11 2.86 8.47
CA THR A 12 -8.71 2.79 8.06
C THR A 12 -8.54 3.11 6.57
N ILE A 13 -9.37 2.53 5.71
CA ILE A 13 -9.37 2.82 4.26
C ILE A 13 -9.64 4.31 4.02
N SER A 14 -10.63 4.89 4.71
CA SER A 14 -10.97 6.31 4.56
C SER A 14 -9.80 7.22 4.96
N VAL A 15 -9.07 6.87 6.02
CA VAL A 15 -7.87 7.61 6.44
C VAL A 15 -6.74 7.49 5.42
N LEU A 16 -6.54 6.31 4.83
CA LEU A 16 -5.50 6.10 3.81
C LEU A 16 -5.84 6.80 2.48
N ALA A 17 -7.12 6.85 2.11
CA ALA A 17 -7.57 7.46 0.87
C ALA A 17 -7.63 8.99 0.92
N SER A 18 -7.96 9.59 2.07
CA SER A 18 -8.34 11.00 2.15
C SER A 18 -7.22 12.02 1.97
N ARG A 19 -5.95 11.62 1.76
CA ARG A 19 -4.75 12.51 1.79
C ARG A 19 -4.72 13.50 2.97
N SER A 20 -5.56 13.29 3.99
CA SER A 20 -5.94 14.30 4.97
C SER A 20 -5.72 13.79 6.39
N PHE A 21 -5.85 14.69 7.35
CA PHE A 21 -5.63 14.38 8.75
C PHE A 21 -6.73 13.47 9.29
N GLN A 22 -6.37 12.62 10.26
CA GLN A 22 -7.30 11.71 10.94
C GLN A 22 -8.52 12.41 11.58
N LEU A 23 -8.46 13.74 11.75
CA LEU A 23 -9.57 14.58 12.21
C LEU A 23 -10.76 14.52 11.25
N ASN A 24 -10.53 14.60 9.95
CA ASN A 24 -11.59 14.60 8.95
C ASN A 24 -12.33 13.25 8.90
N ALA A 25 -11.59 12.15 9.07
CA ALA A 25 -12.20 10.84 9.25
C ALA A 25 -13.00 10.75 10.56
N GLY A 26 -12.49 11.34 11.65
CA GLY A 26 -13.20 11.41 12.93
C GLY A 26 -14.56 12.09 12.80
N ASP A 27 -14.60 13.24 12.13
CA ASP A 27 -15.84 14.00 11.91
C ASP A 27 -16.84 13.23 11.03
N PHE A 28 -16.37 12.59 9.95
CA PHE A 28 -17.22 11.76 9.08
C PHE A 28 -17.87 10.59 9.81
N PHE A 29 -17.12 9.91 10.70
CA PHE A 29 -17.61 8.76 11.44
C PHE A 29 -18.25 9.13 12.80
N GLY A 30 -18.29 10.41 13.18
CA GLY A 30 -18.79 10.86 14.48
C GLY A 30 -17.95 10.35 15.66
N MET A 31 -16.63 10.24 15.48
CA MET A 31 -15.70 9.66 16.45
C MET A 31 -14.60 10.63 16.83
N ALA A 32 -14.18 10.57 18.11
CA ALA A 32 -12.99 11.28 18.55
C ALA A 32 -11.75 10.82 17.75
N GLN A 33 -10.88 11.76 17.37
CA GLN A 33 -9.64 11.47 16.63
C GLN A 33 -8.77 10.41 17.33
N SER A 34 -8.75 10.38 18.66
CA SER A 34 -8.00 9.36 19.41
C SER A 34 -8.52 7.94 19.14
N THR A 35 -9.82 7.77 18.90
CA THR A 35 -10.43 6.49 18.52
C THR A 35 -10.00 6.11 17.11
N VAL A 36 -10.08 7.02 16.14
CA VAL A 36 -9.58 6.79 14.76
C VAL A 36 -8.12 6.39 14.77
N SER A 37 -7.27 7.09 15.54
CA SER A 37 -5.85 6.79 15.67
C SER A 37 -5.58 5.37 16.18
N ARG A 38 -6.33 4.92 17.20
CA ARG A 38 -6.23 3.56 17.76
C ARG A 38 -6.70 2.50 16.76
N VAL A 39 -7.80 2.74 16.06
CA VAL A 39 -8.34 1.84 15.03
C VAL A 39 -7.34 1.66 13.90
N VAL A 40 -6.85 2.75 13.32
CA VAL A 40 -5.85 2.72 12.24
C VAL A 40 -4.59 1.98 12.68
N ALA A 41 -4.11 2.24 13.90
CA ALA A 41 -2.94 1.53 14.43
C ALA A 41 -3.19 0.02 14.56
N SER A 42 -4.36 -0.37 15.08
CA SER A 42 -4.73 -1.79 15.24
C SER A 42 -4.84 -2.52 13.90
N VAL A 43 -5.52 -1.91 12.93
CA VAL A 43 -5.68 -2.48 11.58
C VAL A 43 -4.33 -2.57 10.87
N SER A 44 -3.50 -1.52 10.95
CA SER A 44 -2.18 -1.55 10.35
C SER A 44 -1.22 -2.55 10.98
N ASP A 45 -1.31 -2.76 12.29
CA ASP A 45 -0.55 -3.80 12.97
C ASP A 45 -0.99 -5.19 12.49
N TRP A 46 -2.29 -5.42 12.26
CA TRP A 46 -2.77 -6.69 11.71
C TRP A 46 -2.24 -6.94 10.30
N PHE A 47 -2.34 -5.97 9.39
CA PHE A 47 -1.83 -6.12 8.01
C PHE A 47 -0.32 -6.32 7.98
N HIS A 48 0.42 -5.62 8.84
CA HIS A 48 1.86 -5.82 8.94
C HIS A 48 2.23 -7.27 9.32
N HIS A 49 1.56 -7.87 10.31
CA HIS A 49 1.82 -9.26 10.70
C HIS A 49 1.29 -10.30 9.70
N ASN A 50 0.38 -9.90 8.81
CA ASN A 50 -0.27 -10.78 7.84
C ASN A 50 0.15 -10.47 6.39
N SER A 51 1.20 -9.66 6.17
CA SER A 51 1.54 -9.14 4.85
C SER A 51 1.87 -10.24 3.84
N GLU A 52 2.45 -11.35 4.29
CA GLU A 52 2.76 -12.53 3.45
C GLU A 52 1.50 -13.20 2.85
N ARG A 53 0.31 -12.92 3.39
CA ARG A 53 -0.95 -13.39 2.80
C ARG A 53 -1.28 -12.63 1.51
N PHE A 54 -0.82 -11.39 1.40
CA PHE A 54 -1.17 -10.47 0.32
C PHE A 54 -0.01 -10.20 -0.64
N VAL A 55 1.23 -10.22 -0.15
CA VAL A 55 2.45 -9.95 -0.92
C VAL A 55 3.28 -11.22 -0.96
N LYS A 56 3.46 -11.79 -2.16
CA LYS A 56 4.16 -13.04 -2.35
C LYS A 56 5.17 -12.91 -3.48
N TRP A 57 6.42 -13.21 -3.18
CA TRP A 57 7.42 -13.43 -4.21
C TRP A 57 7.21 -14.78 -4.88
N HIS A 58 7.39 -14.84 -6.20
CA HIS A 58 7.43 -16.10 -6.93
C HIS A 58 8.77 -16.80 -6.65
N ASP A 59 8.91 -17.44 -5.47
CA ASP A 59 10.16 -18.12 -5.08
C ASP A 59 10.52 -19.27 -6.05
N GLU A 60 11.83 -19.49 -6.25
CA GLU A 60 12.37 -20.57 -7.09
C GLU A 60 11.99 -21.96 -6.58
N ARG A 61 11.73 -22.13 -5.27
CA ARG A 61 11.18 -23.39 -4.73
C ARG A 61 9.79 -23.72 -5.28
N SER A 62 9.04 -22.70 -5.74
CA SER A 62 7.74 -22.88 -6.38
C SER A 62 7.86 -23.45 -7.82
N ARG A 63 9.04 -23.39 -8.45
CA ARG A 63 9.31 -24.06 -9.73
C ARG A 63 9.22 -25.59 -9.61
N ASN A 64 9.56 -26.14 -8.45
CA ASN A 64 9.52 -27.59 -8.19
C ASN A 64 8.18 -28.08 -7.61
N SER A 65 7.28 -27.18 -7.21
CA SER A 65 5.98 -27.53 -6.60
C SER A 65 4.75 -27.25 -7.49
N GLY A 66 4.94 -27.03 -8.79
CA GLY A 66 3.82 -26.84 -9.74
C GLY A 66 3.29 -25.42 -9.86
N ASN A 67 3.89 -24.44 -9.17
CA ASN A 67 3.57 -23.01 -9.32
C ASN A 67 4.45 -22.32 -10.38
N SER A 68 5.13 -23.10 -11.23
CA SER A 68 5.85 -22.63 -12.43
C SER A 68 4.93 -21.88 -13.41
N GLY A 69 3.61 -22.06 -13.29
CA GLY A 69 2.60 -21.37 -14.08
C GLY A 69 2.64 -19.85 -13.95
N GLU A 70 2.50 -19.29 -12.74
CA GLU A 70 2.27 -17.83 -12.57
C GLU A 70 3.43 -16.97 -13.09
N SER A 71 4.68 -17.32 -12.73
CA SER A 71 5.86 -16.62 -13.23
C SER A 71 6.03 -16.81 -14.75
N SER A 72 5.71 -17.99 -15.29
CA SER A 72 5.76 -18.22 -16.74
C SER A 72 4.67 -17.47 -17.51
N ILE A 73 3.50 -17.27 -16.91
CA ILE A 73 2.39 -16.52 -17.49
C ILE A 73 2.75 -15.04 -17.53
N MET A 74 3.26 -14.47 -16.43
CA MET A 74 3.75 -13.08 -16.41
C MET A 74 4.83 -12.89 -17.48
N GLN A 75 5.85 -13.76 -17.51
CA GLN A 75 6.92 -13.69 -18.50
C GLN A 75 6.38 -13.71 -19.93
N HIS A 76 5.36 -14.53 -20.19
CA HIS A 76 4.71 -14.60 -21.49
C HIS A 76 3.96 -13.31 -21.83
N ARG A 77 3.16 -12.76 -20.90
CA ARG A 77 2.40 -11.51 -21.10
C ARG A 77 3.33 -10.33 -21.33
N VAL A 78 4.35 -10.16 -20.48
CA VAL A 78 5.35 -9.11 -20.64
C VAL A 78 6.13 -9.27 -21.94
N PHE A 79 6.51 -10.49 -22.33
CA PHE A 79 7.18 -10.73 -23.61
C PHE A 79 6.29 -10.38 -24.79
N HIS A 80 5.01 -10.73 -24.73
CA HIS A 80 4.04 -10.37 -25.77
C HIS A 80 3.93 -8.84 -25.93
N ASP A 81 3.89 -8.10 -24.84
CA ASP A 81 3.65 -6.65 -24.87
C ASP A 81 4.92 -5.82 -25.12
N THR A 82 6.09 -6.31 -24.70
CA THR A 82 7.36 -5.55 -24.73
C THR A 82 8.46 -6.17 -25.57
N GLY A 83 8.35 -7.45 -25.93
CA GLY A 83 9.41 -8.24 -26.56
C GLY A 83 10.56 -8.64 -25.62
N LEU A 84 10.48 -8.31 -24.32
CA LEU A 84 11.54 -8.61 -23.34
C LEU A 84 11.31 -9.98 -22.68
N PRO A 85 12.21 -10.96 -22.88
CA PRO A 85 12.03 -12.29 -22.31
C PRO A 85 12.48 -12.35 -20.85
N GLY A 86 11.81 -13.21 -20.07
CA GLY A 86 12.26 -13.57 -18.71
C GLY A 86 12.01 -12.52 -17.62
N ILE A 87 11.23 -11.48 -17.91
CA ILE A 87 10.85 -10.47 -16.91
C ILE A 87 9.90 -11.07 -15.86
N VAL A 88 10.23 -10.88 -14.58
CA VAL A 88 9.50 -11.42 -13.42
C VAL A 88 9.04 -10.35 -12.43
N GLY A 89 9.24 -9.08 -12.78
CA GLY A 89 8.90 -7.95 -11.92
C GLY A 89 9.51 -6.66 -12.45
N ALA A 90 8.85 -5.54 -12.17
CA ALA A 90 9.42 -4.20 -12.30
C ALA A 90 9.86 -3.71 -10.91
N ILE A 91 11.09 -3.21 -10.82
CA ILE A 91 11.71 -2.76 -9.57
C ILE A 91 11.74 -1.24 -9.56
N GLU A 92 11.27 -0.60 -8.48
CA GLU A 92 11.35 0.86 -8.33
C GLU A 92 11.48 1.31 -6.86
N GLY A 93 12.13 2.45 -6.64
CA GLY A 93 12.22 3.14 -5.36
C GLY A 93 11.30 4.36 -5.29
N THR A 94 10.72 4.63 -4.13
CA THR A 94 9.86 5.80 -3.92
C THR A 94 10.01 6.41 -2.53
N HIS A 95 9.78 7.72 -2.42
CA HIS A 95 9.80 8.44 -1.15
C HIS A 95 8.39 8.74 -0.68
N THR A 96 7.98 8.14 0.45
CA THR A 96 6.70 8.43 1.10
C THR A 96 6.91 9.42 2.23
N HIS A 97 6.07 10.46 2.32
CA HIS A 97 6.12 11.43 3.43
C HIS A 97 6.05 10.73 4.78
N ALA A 98 6.91 11.18 5.70
CA ALA A 98 6.99 10.61 7.02
C ALA A 98 7.27 11.68 8.07
N ILE A 99 6.63 11.53 9.22
CA ILE A 99 6.91 12.32 10.41
C ILE A 99 7.81 11.45 11.30
N PRO A 100 9.09 11.79 11.46
CA PRO A 100 10.00 11.03 12.31
C PRO A 100 9.55 11.12 13.76
N LYS A 101 9.77 10.06 14.56
CA LYS A 101 9.35 10.09 15.97
C LYS A 101 10.25 11.04 16.76
N PRO A 102 9.74 11.61 17.87
CA PRO A 102 10.60 12.27 18.85
C PRO A 102 11.73 11.32 19.29
N GLY A 103 12.98 11.77 19.15
CA GLY A 103 14.17 10.96 19.44
C GLY A 103 14.84 10.29 18.23
N ASP A 104 14.17 10.24 17.07
CA ASP A 104 14.80 9.80 15.83
C ASP A 104 15.77 10.89 15.31
N ALA A 105 16.81 10.48 14.58
CA ALA A 105 17.70 11.39 13.89
C ALA A 105 16.95 12.07 12.72
N GLN A 106 16.25 13.17 13.00
CA GLN A 106 15.37 13.90 12.06
C GLN A 106 16.02 14.13 10.68
N TYR A 107 17.30 14.51 10.67
CA TYR A 107 18.06 14.77 9.44
C TYR A 107 18.23 13.54 8.53
N SER A 108 18.16 12.33 9.08
CA SER A 108 18.21 11.09 8.30
C SER A 108 16.97 10.88 7.43
N TYR A 109 15.86 11.55 7.74
CA TYR A 109 14.61 11.46 6.97
C TYR A 109 14.55 12.45 5.81
N ILE A 110 15.40 13.47 5.81
CA ILE A 110 15.44 14.48 4.74
C ILE A 110 16.04 13.86 3.49
N ASN A 111 15.22 13.72 2.45
CA ASN A 111 15.63 13.23 1.14
C ASN A 111 16.27 14.33 0.27
N ARG A 112 16.59 13.98 -0.98
CA ARG A 112 17.19 14.91 -1.96
C ARG A 112 16.24 16.02 -2.41
N LYS A 113 14.92 15.82 -2.26
CA LYS A 113 13.87 16.80 -2.53
C LYS A 113 13.54 17.66 -1.28
N VAL A 114 14.37 17.58 -0.24
CA VAL A 114 14.32 18.44 0.95
C VAL A 114 13.03 18.26 1.79
N PHE A 115 12.43 17.07 1.76
CA PHE A 115 11.32 16.72 2.66
C PHE A 115 11.58 15.44 3.46
N ALA A 116 10.94 15.34 4.61
CA ALA A 116 11.04 14.18 5.49
C ALA A 116 10.24 12.99 4.92
N SER A 117 10.93 11.87 4.68
CA SER A 117 10.34 10.69 4.04
C SER A 117 10.90 9.38 4.55
N ILE A 118 10.18 8.30 4.24
CA ILE A 118 10.68 6.93 4.20
C ILE A 118 11.08 6.65 2.75
N ASN A 119 12.29 6.11 2.54
CA ASN A 119 12.69 5.53 1.28
C ASN A 119 12.17 4.08 1.22
N MET A 120 11.30 3.83 0.25
CA MET A 120 10.64 2.56 0.03
C MET A 120 11.10 1.95 -1.30
N GLY A 121 11.34 0.65 -1.32
CA GLY A 121 11.54 -0.12 -2.54
C GLY A 121 10.37 -1.07 -2.75
N ALA A 122 9.98 -1.31 -4.00
CA ALA A 122 8.95 -2.26 -4.36
C ALA A 122 9.27 -3.03 -5.65
N ILE A 123 8.79 -4.26 -5.71
CA ILE A 123 8.72 -5.04 -6.94
C ILE A 123 7.25 -5.30 -7.25
N VAL A 124 6.82 -5.04 -8.48
CA VAL A 124 5.44 -5.27 -8.94
C VAL A 124 5.40 -6.19 -10.16
N ASP A 125 4.32 -6.94 -10.30
CA ASP A 125 4.05 -7.71 -11.52
C ASP A 125 3.39 -6.85 -12.62
N ASP A 126 3.08 -7.48 -13.75
CA ASP A 126 2.42 -6.87 -14.90
C ASP A 126 0.92 -6.60 -14.68
N ASN A 127 0.37 -7.00 -13.54
CA ASN A 127 -0.99 -6.68 -13.09
C ASN A 127 -0.96 -5.68 -11.92
N TYR A 128 0.14 -4.94 -11.76
CA TYR A 128 0.37 -3.95 -10.70
C TYR A 128 0.28 -4.49 -9.28
N SER A 129 0.38 -5.81 -9.08
CA SER A 129 0.41 -6.44 -7.76
C SER A 129 1.81 -6.36 -7.18
N PHE A 130 1.92 -5.95 -5.93
CA PHE A 130 3.18 -5.92 -5.21
C PHE A 130 3.65 -7.35 -4.91
N LEU A 131 4.83 -7.72 -5.41
CA LEU A 131 5.50 -9.00 -5.17
C LEU A 131 6.45 -8.93 -3.97
N TRP A 132 7.00 -7.73 -3.73
CA TRP A 132 7.91 -7.44 -2.63
C TRP A 132 7.88 -5.95 -2.31
N PHE A 133 8.10 -5.58 -1.06
CA PHE A 133 8.38 -4.20 -0.69
C PHE A 133 9.25 -4.10 0.57
N SER A 134 9.93 -2.96 0.73
CA SER A 134 10.61 -2.55 1.95
C SER A 134 10.33 -1.08 2.23
N SER A 135 9.93 -0.74 3.44
CA SER A 135 9.69 0.64 3.90
C SER A 135 10.45 0.95 5.20
N ARG A 136 11.66 0.38 5.31
CA ARG A 136 12.49 0.41 6.52
C ARG A 136 13.36 1.66 6.65
N TRP A 137 13.78 2.23 5.53
CA TRP A 137 14.86 3.22 5.54
C TRP A 137 14.34 4.64 5.53
N PRO A 138 15.00 5.58 6.23
CA PRO A 138 14.64 6.98 6.18
C PRO A 138 15.12 7.60 4.85
N GLY A 139 14.54 8.74 4.48
CA GLY A 139 14.65 9.34 3.15
C GLY A 139 16.06 9.70 2.67
N ARG A 140 17.06 9.77 3.56
CA ARG A 140 18.45 9.98 3.17
C ARG A 140 19.15 8.71 2.68
N ALA A 141 18.61 7.53 2.98
CA ALA A 141 19.19 6.28 2.55
C ALA A 141 19.21 6.16 1.03
N HIS A 142 20.28 5.58 0.49
CA HIS A 142 20.39 5.24 -0.93
C HIS A 142 19.53 4.02 -1.25
N ASP A 143 18.98 3.97 -2.46
CA ASP A 143 18.13 2.85 -2.91
C ASP A 143 18.87 1.53 -2.85
N SER A 144 20.17 1.51 -3.17
CA SER A 144 21.02 0.32 -3.02
C SER A 144 20.99 -0.28 -1.62
N ARG A 145 20.81 0.54 -0.58
CA ARG A 145 20.67 0.10 0.80
C ARG A 145 19.29 -0.48 1.09
N VAL A 146 18.25 0.04 0.45
CA VAL A 146 16.89 -0.51 0.54
C VAL A 146 16.84 -1.93 -0.04
N TRP A 147 17.59 -2.17 -1.13
CA TRP A 147 17.64 -3.46 -1.84
C TRP A 147 18.56 -4.51 -1.21
N GLN A 148 19.44 -4.13 -0.29
CA GLN A 148 20.32 -5.05 0.44
C GLN A 148 19.63 -5.70 1.67
N GLU A 149 18.33 -5.49 1.84
CA GLU A 149 17.58 -6.00 3.00
C GLU A 149 17.35 -7.52 2.94
N SER A 150 17.62 -8.19 4.06
CA SER A 150 17.35 -9.62 4.23
C SER A 150 16.58 -9.99 5.50
N GLN A 151 16.37 -9.09 6.49
CA GLN A 151 15.68 -9.46 7.74
C GLN A 151 15.28 -8.31 8.72
N LEU A 152 14.29 -8.67 9.57
CA LEU A 152 13.66 -8.03 10.74
C LEU A 152 14.06 -6.58 11.10
N TYR A 153 13.12 -5.68 10.86
CA TYR A 153 13.06 -4.34 11.44
C TYR A 153 11.91 -4.23 12.41
N ARG A 154 12.00 -3.29 13.36
CA ARG A 154 10.81 -2.81 14.06
C ARG A 154 10.18 -1.70 13.20
N PRO A 155 9.10 -1.96 12.44
CA PRO A 155 8.55 -0.99 11.50
C PRO A 155 8.08 0.28 12.21
N GLN A 156 8.30 1.45 11.60
CA GLN A 156 7.62 2.68 12.02
C GLN A 156 6.13 2.57 11.78
N ARG A 157 5.36 3.47 12.43
CA ARG A 157 3.92 3.63 12.14
C ARG A 157 3.70 3.87 10.64
N THR A 158 4.49 4.74 10.02
CA THR A 158 4.44 5.00 8.57
C THR A 158 4.70 3.74 7.75
N SER A 159 5.69 2.92 8.11
CA SER A 159 5.98 1.66 7.43
C SER A 159 4.80 0.68 7.49
N ARG A 160 4.06 0.65 8.62
CA ARG A 160 2.85 -0.18 8.76
C ARG A 160 1.68 0.35 7.96
N LEU A 161 1.51 1.67 7.86
CA LEU A 161 0.51 2.28 6.99
C LEU A 161 0.80 1.97 5.51
N ILE A 162 2.05 2.08 5.10
CA ILE A 162 2.52 1.69 3.77
C ILE A 162 2.20 0.20 3.51
N ALA A 163 2.58 -0.69 4.44
CA ALA A 163 2.28 -2.12 4.34
C ALA A 163 0.77 -2.38 4.23
N THR A 164 -0.05 -1.64 4.98
CA THR A 164 -1.52 -1.74 4.95
C THR A 164 -2.05 -1.37 3.57
N ALA A 165 -1.63 -0.24 3.02
CA ALA A 165 -2.05 0.23 1.70
C ALA A 165 -1.68 -0.79 0.61
N ILE A 166 -0.47 -1.35 0.66
CA ILE A 166 -0.02 -2.38 -0.28
C ILE A 166 -0.86 -3.65 -0.17
N CYS A 167 -1.09 -4.15 1.05
CA CYS A 167 -1.90 -5.35 1.26
C CYS A 167 -3.34 -5.13 0.76
N LEU A 168 -3.91 -3.95 1.01
CA LEU A 168 -5.23 -3.58 0.50
C LEU A 168 -5.26 -3.49 -1.03
N ARG A 169 -4.21 -2.96 -1.67
CA ARG A 169 -4.11 -2.92 -3.15
C ARG A 169 -4.09 -4.33 -3.73
N ASN A 170 -3.24 -5.22 -3.23
CA ASN A 170 -3.18 -6.60 -3.70
C ASN A 170 -4.49 -7.36 -3.42
N ALA A 171 -5.13 -7.11 -2.28
CA ALA A 171 -6.45 -7.66 -1.99
C ALA A 171 -7.50 -7.17 -3.01
N ALA A 172 -7.53 -5.87 -3.34
CA ALA A 172 -8.44 -5.31 -4.32
C ALA A 172 -8.25 -5.92 -5.72
N ILE A 173 -7.00 -6.09 -6.16
CA ILE A 173 -6.67 -6.77 -7.43
C ILE A 173 -7.19 -8.22 -7.42
N THR A 174 -7.01 -8.94 -6.30
CA THR A 174 -7.51 -10.32 -6.15
C THR A 174 -9.03 -10.38 -6.24
N PHE A 175 -9.72 -9.38 -5.70
CA PHE A 175 -11.18 -9.26 -5.79
C PHE A 175 -11.69 -8.73 -7.14
N ARG A 176 -10.80 -8.45 -8.10
CA ARG A 176 -11.15 -7.73 -9.33
C ARG A 176 -11.93 -6.45 -9.05
N GLY A 177 -11.55 -5.74 -7.99
CA GLY A 177 -11.98 -4.35 -7.84
C GLY A 177 -11.57 -3.58 -9.09
N PRO A 178 -12.34 -2.55 -9.48
CA PRO A 178 -11.93 -1.69 -10.60
C PRO A 178 -10.49 -1.22 -10.37
N ASP A 179 -9.67 -1.23 -11.42
CA ASP A 179 -8.37 -0.55 -11.33
C ASP A 179 -8.64 0.89 -10.89
N PRO A 180 -7.93 1.47 -9.90
CA PRO A 180 -8.04 2.91 -9.63
C PRO A 180 -7.77 3.79 -10.87
N HIS A 181 -7.19 3.22 -11.94
CA HIS A 181 -7.06 3.84 -13.26
C HIS A 181 -8.15 3.45 -14.28
N ASP A 182 -8.97 2.44 -13.99
CA ASP A 182 -10.16 2.05 -14.79
C ASP A 182 -11.39 2.89 -14.43
N ASP A 183 -11.30 3.80 -13.45
CA ASP A 183 -12.15 4.98 -13.46
C ASP A 183 -11.75 5.80 -14.71
N GLU A 184 -12.46 5.56 -15.83
CA GLU A 184 -12.41 6.37 -17.05
C GLU A 184 -12.63 7.85 -16.69
N GLY A 185 -11.57 8.56 -16.28
CA GLY A 185 -11.67 9.93 -15.79
C GLY A 185 -10.65 10.37 -14.74
N ILE A 186 -9.86 9.48 -14.12
CA ILE A 186 -8.78 9.91 -13.22
C ILE A 186 -7.45 9.91 -13.99
N GLU A 187 -7.22 10.95 -14.79
CA GLU A 187 -5.84 11.39 -15.02
C GLU A 187 -5.28 11.79 -13.64
N ILE A 188 -4.31 11.03 -13.13
CA ILE A 188 -3.52 11.49 -12.00
C ILE A 188 -2.64 12.62 -12.52
N GLU A 189 -3.19 13.82 -12.54
CA GLU A 189 -2.39 15.03 -12.61
C GLU A 189 -1.48 15.04 -11.38
N TRP A 190 -0.18 15.10 -11.64
CA TRP A 190 0.78 15.47 -10.62
C TRP A 190 0.44 16.92 -10.24
N GLU A 191 -0.13 17.16 -9.06
CA GLU A 191 -0.44 18.52 -8.59
C GLU A 191 0.85 19.37 -8.57
N ASP A 192 0.99 20.25 -9.56
CA ASP A 192 1.33 21.64 -9.29
C ASP A 192 0.00 22.33 -8.94
N ASP A 193 -0.07 22.95 -7.75
CA ASP A 193 -1.22 23.60 -7.11
C ASP A 193 -2.30 24.23 -8.05
N ILE A 194 -3.61 24.00 -7.77
CA ILE A 194 -4.73 24.99 -7.76
C ILE A 194 -6.11 24.30 -7.54
N GLU A 195 -6.96 24.88 -6.68
CA GLU A 195 -8.35 24.49 -6.39
C GLU A 195 -9.33 24.73 -7.56
N GLU A 196 -10.36 23.87 -7.73
CA GLU A 196 -11.75 24.32 -8.01
C GLU A 196 -12.81 23.18 -7.90
N GLY A 197 -13.85 23.40 -7.05
CA GLY A 197 -15.27 23.03 -7.31
C GLY A 197 -15.79 21.59 -7.04
N PRO A 198 -17.06 21.40 -6.60
CA PRO A 198 -17.56 20.11 -6.08
C PRO A 198 -18.31 19.21 -7.09
N ASP A 199 -18.17 17.90 -6.84
CA ASP A 199 -18.72 16.68 -7.49
C ASP A 199 -20.24 16.44 -7.22
N PRO A 200 -20.95 15.63 -8.03
CA PRO A 200 -21.34 14.31 -7.51
C PRO A 200 -21.48 13.19 -8.57
N ASP A 201 -20.93 11.99 -8.32
CA ASP A 201 -21.69 10.84 -7.75
C ASP A 201 -20.77 9.60 -7.51
N LEU A 202 -20.69 9.12 -6.27
CA LEU A 202 -19.69 8.17 -5.75
C LEU A 202 -20.27 6.76 -5.52
N ASN A 203 -19.89 5.76 -6.32
CA ASN A 203 -20.35 4.37 -6.11
C ASN A 203 -19.30 3.23 -6.20
N SER A 204 -17.98 3.51 -6.27
CA SER A 204 -16.97 2.44 -6.45
C SER A 204 -16.35 1.89 -5.13
N GLY A 205 -16.17 2.72 -4.10
CA GLY A 205 -15.41 2.32 -2.88
C GLY A 205 -16.15 1.43 -1.87
N ARG A 206 -17.48 1.49 -1.82
CA ARG A 206 -18.30 0.80 -0.80
C ARG A 206 -18.37 -0.71 -1.04
N ASN A 207 -18.37 -1.12 -2.31
CA ASN A 207 -18.44 -2.52 -2.73
C ASN A 207 -17.13 -3.26 -2.45
N VAL A 208 -15.98 -2.63 -2.72
CA VAL A 208 -14.66 -3.19 -2.43
C VAL A 208 -14.46 -3.35 -0.92
N THR A 209 -14.88 -2.36 -0.13
CA THR A 209 -14.79 -2.44 1.34
C THR A 209 -15.60 -3.63 1.88
N ASN A 210 -16.82 -3.84 1.40
CA ASN A 210 -17.67 -4.95 1.84
C ASN A 210 -17.07 -6.33 1.48
N ALA A 211 -16.53 -6.47 0.26
CA ALA A 211 -15.92 -7.72 -0.18
C ALA A 211 -14.67 -8.11 0.64
N ILE A 212 -13.84 -7.14 1.03
CA ILE A 212 -12.66 -7.40 1.87
C ILE A 212 -13.08 -7.86 3.28
N VAL A 213 -14.12 -7.25 3.86
CA VAL A 213 -14.64 -7.60 5.20
C VAL A 213 -15.14 -9.05 5.24
N GLU A 214 -15.95 -9.44 4.27
CA GLU A 214 -16.58 -10.76 4.25
C GLU A 214 -15.55 -11.89 4.12
N ASN A 215 -14.52 -11.70 3.29
CA ASN A 215 -13.58 -12.77 2.95
C ASN A 215 -12.43 -12.96 3.96
N TYR A 216 -12.05 -11.93 4.71
CA TYR A 216 -10.85 -11.98 5.56
C TYR A 216 -11.09 -11.79 7.05
N PHE A 217 -12.26 -11.28 7.46
CA PHE A 217 -12.45 -10.78 8.83
C PHE A 217 -13.69 -11.31 9.56
N MET A 218 -14.50 -12.18 8.92
CA MET A 218 -15.71 -12.79 9.49
C MET A 218 -15.59 -14.32 9.68
N GLN A 219 -14.38 -14.86 9.74
CA GLN A 219 -14.11 -16.27 10.13
C GLN A 219 -13.87 -16.42 11.63
#